data_AF-A0A967PZJ3-F1
#
_entry.id   AF-A0A967PZJ3-F1
#
_cell.length_a   1.000
_cell.length_b   1.000
_cell.length_c   1.000
_cell.angle_alpha   90.00
_cell.angle_beta   90.00
_cell.angle_gamma   90.00
#
_symmetry.space_group_name_H-M   'P 1'
#
loop_
_entity.id
_entity.type
_entity.pdbx_description
1 polymer ?
#
loop_
_entity_poly.entity_id
_entity_poly.type
_entity_poly.pdbx_seq_one_letter_code
_entity_poly.pdbx_strand_id
1 'polypeptide(L)'
;MGLTFFVATAGLVVAGYLGYRKLQKIEDEIREEVDARDTPKEETGGGGGTPAAAEPADRPEASRESSGQSLEALLLDQISRQPGMLQTALYEAFADHDRKQLQSMLLKLDREGRVRREKKGSTYQLYPA
;
A
#
# COMPACT_ATOMS: atom_id res chain seq x y z
N MET A 1 2.20 10.72 -41.97
CA MET A 1 1.84 10.50 -40.54
C MET A 1 3.08 10.76 -39.66
N GLY A 2 3.60 12.00 -39.61
CA GLY A 2 4.99 12.20 -39.15
C GLY A 2 5.23 13.14 -37.98
N LEU A 3 4.34 14.11 -37.72
CA LEU A 3 4.60 15.16 -36.72
C LEU A 3 3.45 15.30 -35.71
N THR A 4 2.22 15.37 -36.19
CA THR A 4 1.01 15.49 -35.34
C THR A 4 0.85 14.29 -34.40
N PHE A 5 1.19 13.09 -34.86
CA PHE A 5 1.16 11.87 -34.05
C PHE A 5 2.20 11.91 -32.92
N PHE A 6 3.42 12.40 -33.20
CA PHE A 6 4.46 12.54 -32.18
C PHE A 6 4.11 13.60 -31.15
N VAL A 7 3.54 14.74 -31.58
CA VAL A 7 3.09 15.79 -30.66
C VAL A 7 1.94 15.29 -29.77
N ALA A 8 0.96 14.58 -30.34
CA ALA A 8 -0.14 14.00 -29.58
C ALA A 8 0.36 12.97 -28.55
N THR A 9 1.29 12.11 -28.96
CA THR A 9 1.86 11.08 -28.09
C THR A 9 2.69 11.71 -26.96
N ALA A 10 3.54 12.69 -27.27
CA ALA A 10 4.31 13.43 -26.28
C ALA A 10 3.40 14.15 -25.28
N GLY A 11 2.31 14.77 -25.75
CA GLY A 11 1.31 15.40 -24.88
C GLY A 11 0.65 14.41 -23.91
N LEU A 12 0.34 13.20 -24.38
CA LEU A 12 -0.27 12.15 -23.56
C LEU A 12 0.70 11.64 -22.48
N VAL A 13 1.97 11.46 -22.82
CA VAL A 13 3.02 11.08 -21.86
C VAL A 13 3.22 12.16 -20.79
N VAL A 14 3.29 13.43 -21.18
CA VAL A 14 3.43 14.55 -20.24
C VAL A 14 2.20 14.67 -19.33
N ALA A 15 0.99 14.54 -19.88
CA ALA A 15 -0.24 14.57 -19.09
C ALA A 15 -0.30 13.39 -18.10
N GLY A 16 0.09 12.19 -18.53
CA GLY A 16 0.19 11.01 -17.67
C GLY A 16 1.20 11.22 -16.54
N TYR A 17 2.37 11.78 -16.84
CA TYR A 17 3.40 12.08 -15.84
C TYR A 17 2.94 13.15 -14.82
N LEU A 18 2.28 14.21 -15.27
CA LEU A 18 1.74 15.24 -14.38
C LEU A 18 0.62 14.70 -13.48
N GLY A 19 -0.23 13.83 -14.01
CA GLY A 19 -1.24 13.12 -13.23
C GLY A 19 -0.61 12.25 -12.14
N TYR A 20 0.39 11.45 -12.53
CA TYR A 20 1.13 10.59 -11.60
C TYR A 20 1.82 11.39 -10.48
N ARG A 21 2.46 12.53 -10.81
CA ARG A 21 3.10 13.39 -9.82
C ARG A 21 2.11 14.02 -8.84
N LYS A 22 0.88 14.34 -9.28
CA LYS A 22 -0.17 14.82 -8.37
C LYS A 22 -0.65 13.73 -7.41
N LEU A 23 -0.77 12.49 -7.89
CA LEU A 23 -1.14 11.35 -7.06
C LEU A 23 -0.10 11.09 -5.95
N GLN A 24 1.19 11.18 -6.27
CA GLN A 24 2.25 11.02 -5.26
C GLN A 24 2.20 12.10 -4.18
N LYS A 25 1.92 13.36 -4.53
CA LYS A 25 1.76 14.42 -3.53
C LYS A 25 0.60 14.16 -2.55
N ILE A 26 -0.50 13.63 -3.06
CA ILE A 26 -1.66 13.29 -2.23
C ILE A 26 -1.32 12.12 -1.30
N GLU A 27 -0.54 11.14 -1.77
CA GLU A 27 -0.08 10.02 -0.94
C GLU A 27 0.86 10.48 0.18
N ASP A 28 1.79 11.40 -0.11
CA ASP A 28 2.68 12.00 0.89
C ASP A 28 1.91 12.83 1.93
N GLU A 29 0.93 13.63 1.50
CA GLU A 29 0.08 14.43 2.40
C GLU A 29 -0.78 13.55 3.31
N ILE A 30 -1.35 12.45 2.78
CA ILE A 30 -2.09 11.49 3.60
C ILE A 30 -1.17 10.79 4.60
N ARG A 31 0.07 10.46 4.21
CA ARG A 31 1.03 9.83 5.10
C ARG A 31 1.43 10.77 6.24
N GLU A 32 1.66 12.04 5.91
CA GLU A 32 1.95 13.08 6.89
C GLU A 32 0.74 13.34 7.80
N GLU A 33 -0.49 13.34 7.29
CA GLU A 33 -1.71 13.46 8.11
C GLU A 33 -1.95 12.25 9.01
N VAL A 34 -1.67 11.03 8.55
CA VAL A 34 -1.79 9.81 9.35
C VAL A 34 -0.72 9.81 10.44
N ASP A 35 0.53 10.13 10.11
CA ASP A 35 1.61 10.28 11.09
C ASP A 35 1.29 11.40 12.10
N ALA A 36 0.72 12.53 11.66
CA ALA A 36 0.32 13.63 12.53
C ALA A 36 -0.92 13.32 13.39
N ARG A 37 -1.81 12.43 12.95
CA ARG A 37 -2.95 11.94 13.75
C ARG A 37 -2.57 10.83 14.74
N ASP A 38 -1.53 10.07 14.44
CA ASP A 38 -0.94 9.07 15.34
C ASP A 38 0.08 9.67 16.33
N THR A 39 0.51 10.94 16.15
CA THR A 39 1.02 11.71 17.29
C THR A 39 -0.12 11.88 18.29
N PRO A 40 0.00 11.38 19.53
CA PRO A 40 -0.98 11.64 20.57
C PRO A 40 -1.03 13.15 20.73
N LYS A 41 -2.16 13.74 20.35
CA LYS A 41 -2.50 15.10 20.76
C LYS A 41 -2.69 15.05 22.29
N GLU A 42 -1.59 15.16 23.02
CA GLU A 42 -1.60 15.57 24.42
C GLU A 42 -2.15 17.01 24.47
N GLU A 43 -3.47 17.12 24.48
CA GLU A 43 -4.12 18.21 25.20
C GLU A 43 -4.43 17.71 26.60
N THR A 44 -3.51 17.94 27.55
CA THR A 44 -3.84 18.40 28.90
C THR A 44 -2.63 19.17 29.44
N GLY A 45 -2.86 20.39 29.91
CA GLY A 45 -1.81 21.38 30.10
C GLY A 45 -0.91 21.23 31.32
N GLY A 46 -0.02 22.22 31.44
CA GLY A 46 0.58 22.64 32.70
C GLY A 46 1.97 22.09 32.98
N GLY A 47 2.97 22.97 32.88
CA GLY A 47 4.10 22.97 33.83
C GLY A 47 5.43 22.42 33.31
N GLY A 48 6.30 23.34 32.87
CA GLY A 48 7.67 23.48 33.37
C GLY A 48 8.72 22.38 33.08
N GLY A 49 9.81 22.79 32.41
CA GLY A 49 11.14 22.25 32.71
C GLY A 49 11.87 21.54 31.57
N THR A 50 12.59 22.31 30.76
CA THR A 50 13.83 21.88 30.07
C THR A 50 14.93 21.65 31.13
N PRO A 51 16.10 21.06 30.81
CA PRO A 51 16.42 19.76 30.18
C PRO A 51 17.33 18.91 31.11
N ALA A 52 17.31 17.58 31.04
CA ALA A 52 18.39 16.80 31.66
C ALA A 52 18.58 15.43 31.00
N ALA A 53 19.66 15.37 30.22
CA ALA A 53 20.60 14.27 30.06
C ALA A 53 20.16 12.85 30.47
N ALA A 54 20.09 11.96 29.48
CA ALA A 54 20.70 10.63 29.53
C ALA A 54 20.60 9.95 28.15
N GLU A 55 21.66 10.05 27.36
CA GLU A 55 22.18 8.86 26.69
C GLU A 55 22.82 7.96 27.78
N PRO A 56 23.01 6.64 27.61
CA PRO A 56 22.65 5.78 26.48
C PRO A 56 21.89 4.51 26.96
N ALA A 57 21.61 3.60 26.02
CA ALA A 57 21.28 2.18 26.20
C ALA A 57 19.86 1.75 25.78
N ASP A 58 19.90 0.62 25.09
CA ASP A 58 18.82 -0.26 24.71
C ASP A 58 17.74 0.35 23.83
N ARG A 59 17.95 0.13 22.53
CA ARG A 59 16.94 -0.32 21.59
C ARG A 59 16.00 -1.33 22.28
N PRO A 60 14.72 -1.03 22.56
CA PRO A 60 13.69 -1.97 22.21
C PRO A 60 13.36 -1.70 20.75
N GLU A 61 13.70 -2.67 19.90
CA GLU A 61 12.87 -2.98 18.75
C GLU A 61 11.45 -3.23 19.28
N ALA A 62 10.68 -2.17 19.46
CA ALA A 62 9.24 -2.27 19.64
C ALA A 62 8.62 -2.28 18.23
N SER A 63 9.00 -3.32 17.49
CA SER A 63 8.15 -3.97 16.52
C SER A 63 6.75 -4.05 17.12
N ARG A 64 5.81 -3.24 16.63
CA ARG A 64 4.39 -3.56 16.79
C ARG A 64 4.07 -4.70 15.82
N GLU A 65 4.72 -5.84 16.04
CA GLU A 65 4.16 -7.16 15.75
C GLU A 65 3.05 -7.41 16.77
N SER A 66 1.94 -6.69 16.63
CA SER A 66 0.73 -7.02 17.36
C SER A 66 0.01 -8.14 16.62
N SER A 67 0.49 -9.36 16.87
CA SER A 67 -0.27 -10.63 16.85
C SER A 67 -1.55 -10.65 15.99
N GLY A 68 -1.40 -11.17 14.76
CA GLY A 68 -2.47 -11.45 13.81
C GLY A 68 -1.85 -11.33 12.42
N GLN A 69 -1.86 -12.41 11.63
CA GLN A 69 -1.12 -12.53 10.36
C GLN A 69 -1.15 -11.22 9.53
N SER A 70 0.02 -10.77 9.05
CA SER A 70 0.12 -9.65 8.09
C SER A 70 -0.92 -9.84 6.98
N LEU A 71 -1.55 -8.76 6.50
CA LEU A 71 -2.49 -8.81 5.37
C LEU A 71 -1.90 -9.58 4.18
N GLU A 72 -0.59 -9.43 3.96
CA GLU A 72 0.15 -10.18 2.95
C GLU A 72 0.12 -11.70 3.21
N ALA A 73 0.36 -12.10 4.46
CA ALA A 73 0.28 -13.50 4.88
C ALA A 73 -1.14 -14.06 4.78
N LEU A 74 -2.16 -13.27 5.14
CA LEU A 74 -3.58 -13.64 4.98
C LEU A 74 -3.96 -13.84 3.51
N LEU A 75 -3.50 -12.95 2.64
CA LEU A 75 -3.72 -13.06 1.20
C LEU A 75 -3.07 -14.32 0.62
N LEU A 76 -1.81 -14.57 0.99
CA LEU A 76 -1.08 -15.75 0.54
C LEU A 76 -1.70 -17.04 1.05
N ASP A 77 -2.12 -17.08 2.32
CA ASP A 77 -2.83 -18.22 2.90
C ASP A 77 -4.16 -18.46 2.17
N GLN A 78 -4.94 -17.41 1.93
CA GLN A 78 -6.21 -17.54 1.20
C GLN A 78 -6.02 -18.06 -0.24
N ILE A 79 -5.04 -17.51 -0.97
CA ILE A 79 -4.72 -17.96 -2.34
C ILE A 79 -4.19 -19.40 -2.35
N SER A 80 -3.42 -19.79 -1.31
CA SER A 80 -2.90 -21.16 -1.18
C SER A 80 -4.01 -22.16 -0.87
N ARG A 81 -5.02 -21.78 -0.08
CA ARG A 81 -6.20 -22.61 0.21
C ARG A 81 -7.12 -22.77 -0.99
N GLN A 82 -7.21 -21.75 -1.86
CA GLN A 82 -8.06 -21.75 -3.05
C GLN A 82 -7.30 -21.28 -4.30
N PRO A 83 -6.40 -22.12 -4.83
CA PRO A 83 -5.67 -21.79 -6.04
C PRO A 83 -6.63 -21.65 -7.24
N GLY A 84 -6.40 -20.63 -8.06
CA GLY A 84 -7.24 -20.31 -9.21
C GLY A 84 -8.50 -19.48 -8.87
N MET A 85 -8.64 -19.00 -7.63
CA MET A 85 -9.75 -18.12 -7.27
C MET A 85 -9.71 -16.81 -8.07
N LEU A 86 -10.88 -16.25 -8.34
CA LEU A 86 -10.98 -14.97 -9.03
C LEU A 86 -10.61 -13.83 -8.07
N GLN A 87 -9.88 -12.83 -8.59
CA GLN A 87 -9.50 -11.62 -7.87
C GLN A 87 -10.72 -10.86 -7.33
N THR A 88 -11.87 -10.93 -8.02
CA THR A 88 -13.14 -10.37 -7.54
C THR A 88 -13.68 -11.10 -6.31
N ALA A 89 -13.61 -12.44 -6.30
CA ALA A 89 -14.02 -13.25 -5.15
C ALA A 89 -13.11 -13.03 -3.94
N LEU A 90 -11.82 -12.76 -4.17
CA LEU A 90 -10.90 -12.37 -3.12
C LEU A 90 -11.29 -11.02 -2.50
N TYR A 91 -11.72 -10.04 -3.31
CA TYR A 91 -12.21 -8.77 -2.76
C TYR A 91 -13.47 -8.91 -1.91
N GLU A 92 -14.35 -9.85 -2.24
CA GLU A 92 -15.52 -10.17 -1.42
C GLU A 92 -15.11 -10.81 -0.08
N ALA A 93 -14.11 -11.69 -0.10
CA ALA A 93 -13.59 -12.33 1.12
C ALA A 93 -12.85 -11.34 2.05
N PHE A 94 -12.31 -10.25 1.49
CA PHE A 94 -11.63 -9.18 2.22
C PHE A 94 -12.42 -7.87 2.13
N ALA A 95 -13.75 -7.92 2.24
CA ALA A 95 -14.62 -6.75 2.12
C ALA A 95 -14.33 -5.65 3.16
N ASP A 96 -13.75 -6.03 4.31
CA ASP A 96 -13.34 -5.10 5.37
C ASP A 96 -12.05 -4.34 5.06
N HIS A 97 -11.38 -4.66 3.94
CA HIS A 97 -10.11 -4.06 3.52
C HIS A 97 -10.30 -3.17 2.30
N ASP A 98 -9.47 -2.13 2.20
CA ASP A 98 -9.52 -1.24 1.04
C ASP A 98 -9.13 -1.97 -0.25
N ARG A 99 -9.97 -1.83 -1.27
CA ARG A 99 -9.79 -2.52 -2.55
C ARG A 99 -8.52 -2.09 -3.29
N LYS A 100 -8.13 -0.82 -3.20
CA LYS A 100 -6.89 -0.34 -3.84
C LYS A 100 -5.68 -0.92 -3.11
N GLN A 101 -5.71 -0.97 -1.78
CA GLN A 101 -4.67 -1.60 -0.98
C GLN A 101 -4.49 -3.09 -1.36
N LEU A 102 -5.58 -3.86 -1.46
CA LEU A 102 -5.54 -5.25 -1.90
C LEU A 102 -4.98 -5.38 -3.32
N GLN A 103 -5.41 -4.51 -4.24
CA GLN A 103 -4.92 -4.51 -5.62
C GLN A 103 -3.41 -4.22 -5.70
N SER A 104 -2.93 -3.22 -4.96
CA SER A 104 -1.51 -2.87 -4.86
C SER A 104 -0.69 -4.02 -4.27
N MET A 105 -1.22 -4.68 -3.22
CA MET A 105 -0.57 -5.82 -2.60
C MET A 105 -0.45 -7.01 -3.56
N LEU A 106 -1.52 -7.35 -4.27
CA LEU A 106 -1.49 -8.42 -5.28
C LEU A 106 -0.53 -8.12 -6.42
N LEU A 107 -0.42 -6.86 -6.86
CA LEU A 107 0.56 -6.43 -7.85
C LEU A 107 1.99 -6.58 -7.34
N LYS A 108 2.24 -6.22 -6.08
CA LYS A 108 3.54 -6.39 -5.42
C LYS A 108 3.91 -7.87 -5.34
N LEU A 109 3.01 -8.72 -4.83
CA LEU A 109 3.23 -10.16 -4.69
C LEU A 109 3.48 -10.88 -6.02
N ASP A 110 2.84 -10.42 -7.09
CA ASP A 110 3.07 -10.93 -8.45
C ASP A 110 4.46 -10.55 -8.99
N ARG A 111 4.90 -9.31 -8.74
CA ARG A 111 6.26 -8.84 -9.09
C ARG A 111 7.35 -9.56 -8.30
N GLU A 112 7.08 -9.90 -7.04
CA GLU A 112 7.96 -10.66 -6.17
C GLU A 112 7.96 -12.17 -6.47
N GLY A 113 7.10 -12.63 -7.39
CA GLY A 113 7.00 -14.04 -7.74
C GLY A 113 6.48 -14.90 -6.60
N ARG A 114 5.63 -14.34 -5.71
CA ARG A 114 4.97 -15.06 -4.61
C ARG A 114 3.55 -15.49 -4.97
N VAL A 115 2.91 -14.77 -5.89
CA VAL A 115 1.60 -15.06 -6.48
C VAL A 115 1.75 -15.01 -7.99
N ARG A 116 0.97 -15.80 -8.72
CA ARG A 116 0.81 -15.66 -10.16
C ARG A 116 -0.58 -15.19 -10.51
N ARG A 117 -0.66 -14.17 -11.35
CA ARG A 117 -1.93 -13.61 -11.82
C ARG A 117 -2.16 -13.94 -13.28
N GLU A 118 -3.18 -14.74 -13.56
CA GLU A 118 -3.56 -15.10 -14.92
C GLU A 118 -4.84 -14.38 -15.35
N LYS A 119 -4.80 -13.69 -16.49
CA LYS A 119 -5.98 -12.96 -16.97
C LYS A 119 -7.05 -13.94 -17.46
N LYS A 120 -8.26 -13.84 -16.91
CA LYS A 120 -9.44 -14.63 -17.31
C LYS A 120 -10.61 -13.69 -17.57
N GLY A 121 -10.83 -13.39 -18.85
CA GLY A 121 -11.85 -12.42 -19.27
C GLY A 121 -11.53 -11.00 -18.79
N SER A 122 -12.41 -10.43 -17.97
CA SER A 122 -12.27 -9.09 -17.37
C SER A 122 -11.62 -9.08 -15.98
N THR A 123 -11.26 -10.24 -15.44
CA THR A 123 -10.66 -10.39 -14.11
C THR A 123 -9.40 -11.25 -14.19
N TYR A 124 -8.76 -11.48 -13.04
CA TYR A 124 -7.59 -12.34 -12.92
C TYR A 124 -7.90 -13.52 -12.01
N GLN A 125 -7.33 -14.69 -12.34
CA GLN A 125 -7.19 -15.80 -11.43
C GLN A 125 -5.88 -15.67 -10.67
N LEU A 126 -5.92 -16.01 -9.39
CA LEU A 126 -4.79 -15.93 -8.48
C LEU A 126 -4.31 -17.35 -8.18
N TYR A 127 -3.02 -17.59 -8.35
CA TYR A 127 -2.38 -18.86 -8.02
C TYR A 127 -1.21 -18.61 -7.08
N PRO A 128 -0.87 -19.58 -6.20
CA PRO A 128 0.43 -19.57 -5.55
C PRO A 128 1.54 -19.70 -6.62
N ALA A 129 2.65 -19.02 -6.38
CA ALA A 129 3.83 -19.13 -7.24
C ALA A 129 4.40 -20.56 -7.29
#